data_AF-A0A8K0NKM7-F1
#
_entry.id   AF-A0A8K0NKM7-F1
#
_cell.length_a   1.000
_cell.length_b   1.000
_cell.length_c   1.000
_cell.angle_alpha   90.00
_cell.angle_beta   90.00
_cell.angle_gamma   90.00
#
_symmetry.space_group_name_H-M   'P 1'
#
loop_
_entity.id
_entity.type
_entity.pdbx_description
1 polymer ?
#
loop_
_entity_poly.entity_id
_entity_poly.type
_entity_poly.pdbx_seq_one_letter_code
_entity_poly.pdbx_strand_id
1 'polypeptide(L)'
;MVESYQAKYVSLHVRVSNAAARHLYEDTLKFKNEKTESKYYADGEDAFCMRLDLSGIRAQIDRDEQQQQQQEQEKEQEQEPGEAAVDEGDAVGDVGRDPGEGKKIKVAVGRNLGVGALVEKDARKH
;
A
#
# COMPACT_ATOMS: atom_id res chain seq x y z
N MET A 1 -11.36 6.58 4.30
CA MET A 1 -12.58 7.42 4.48
C MET A 1 -13.27 7.70 3.15
N VAL A 2 -12.57 8.28 2.16
CA VAL A 2 -13.08 8.41 0.78
C VAL A 2 -13.18 7.03 0.10
N GLU A 3 -12.13 6.23 0.22
CA GLU A 3 -12.05 4.89 -0.37
C GLU A 3 -13.16 3.96 0.15
N SER A 4 -13.21 3.75 1.48
CA SER A 4 -14.15 2.79 2.08
C SER A 4 -15.59 3.29 2.22
N TYR A 5 -15.80 4.59 2.45
CA TYR A 5 -17.12 5.15 2.81
C TYR A 5 -17.66 6.21 1.84
N GLN A 6 -16.93 6.50 0.74
CA GLN A 6 -17.29 7.55 -0.23
C GLN A 6 -17.64 8.90 0.44
N ALA A 7 -16.92 9.24 1.51
CA ALA A 7 -17.17 10.48 2.25
C ALA A 7 -16.98 11.70 1.33
N LYS A 8 -17.97 12.61 1.33
CA LYS A 8 -17.93 13.84 0.52
C LYS A 8 -17.04 14.91 1.15
N TYR A 9 -17.07 15.00 2.46
CA TYR A 9 -16.31 15.98 3.23
C TYR A 9 -16.00 15.42 4.61
N VAL A 10 -15.00 16.01 5.28
CA VAL A 10 -14.71 15.78 6.69
C VAL A 10 -14.93 17.08 7.44
N SER A 11 -15.56 17.01 8.61
CA SER A 11 -15.71 18.13 9.52
C SER A 11 -15.14 17.82 10.89
N LEU A 12 -14.65 18.84 11.58
CA LEU A 12 -14.11 18.73 12.94
C LEU A 12 -14.35 20.05 13.70
N HIS A 13 -14.24 19.98 15.03
CA HIS A 13 -14.34 21.14 15.91
C HIS A 13 -13.00 21.40 16.59
N VAL A 14 -12.53 22.65 16.58
CA VAL A 14 -11.28 23.05 17.24
C VAL A 14 -11.56 24.15 18.24
N ARG A 15 -10.96 24.07 19.42
CA ARG A 15 -10.96 25.16 20.42
C ARG A 15 -10.41 26.45 19.81
N VAL A 16 -11.09 27.57 20.03
CA VAL A 16 -10.66 28.88 19.52
C VAL A 16 -9.27 29.25 20.06
N SER A 17 -8.98 28.88 21.31
CA SER A 17 -7.70 29.13 21.97
C SER A 17 -6.54 28.23 21.50
N ASN A 18 -6.82 27.10 20.84
CA ASN A 18 -5.78 26.15 20.43
C ASN A 18 -5.11 26.57 19.12
N ALA A 19 -4.17 27.52 19.23
CA ALA A 19 -3.44 28.06 18.09
C ALA A 19 -2.67 27.00 17.28
N ALA A 20 -2.11 25.97 17.94
CA ALA A 20 -1.36 24.91 17.27
C ALA A 20 -2.25 24.05 16.37
N ALA A 21 -3.41 23.62 16.90
CA ALA A 21 -4.37 22.85 16.11
C ALA A 21 -4.94 23.69 14.97
N ARG A 22 -5.23 24.96 15.22
CA ARG A 22 -5.69 25.87 14.18
C ARG A 22 -4.69 25.99 13.04
N HIS A 23 -3.40 26.21 13.33
CA HIS A 23 -2.37 26.23 12.29
C HIS A 23 -2.27 24.90 11.53
N LEU A 24 -2.35 23.76 12.22
CA LEU A 24 -2.33 22.45 11.55
C LEU A 24 -3.52 22.30 10.59
N TYR A 25 -4.74 22.58 11.05
CA TYR A 25 -5.95 22.37 10.24
C TYR A 25 -6.15 23.47 9.19
N GLU A 26 -5.98 24.75 9.52
CA GLU A 26 -6.11 25.89 8.60
C GLU A 26 -4.97 25.94 7.58
N ASP A 27 -3.71 25.94 8.04
CA ASP A 27 -2.57 26.26 7.18
C ASP A 27 -1.96 25.03 6.53
N THR A 28 -1.85 23.92 7.24
CA THR A 28 -1.17 22.72 6.71
C THR A 28 -2.14 21.85 5.91
N LEU A 29 -3.28 21.51 6.52
CA LEU A 29 -4.28 20.60 5.94
C LEU A 29 -5.38 21.32 5.14
N LYS A 30 -5.39 22.66 5.14
CA LYS A 30 -6.30 23.50 4.33
C LYS A 30 -7.79 23.27 4.61
N PHE A 31 -8.15 22.94 5.84
CA PHE A 31 -9.53 22.98 6.30
C PHE A 31 -10.05 24.42 6.28
N LYS A 32 -11.31 24.58 5.89
CA LYS A 32 -12.01 25.87 5.88
C LYS A 32 -12.87 26.00 7.12
N ASN A 33 -12.83 27.16 7.78
CA ASN A 33 -13.72 27.46 8.88
C ASN A 33 -15.14 27.73 8.32
N GLU A 34 -16.12 26.93 8.72
CA GLU A 34 -17.51 27.06 8.26
C GLU A 34 -18.31 27.94 9.21
N LYS A 35 -18.24 27.67 10.51
CA LYS A 35 -19.03 28.35 11.56
C LYS A 35 -18.27 28.36 12.88
N THR A 36 -18.60 29.30 13.75
CA THR A 36 -18.16 29.29 15.15
C THR A 36 -19.34 28.90 16.03
N GLU A 37 -19.18 27.86 16.83
CA GLU A 37 -20.19 27.37 17.78
C GLU A 37 -19.90 27.92 19.17
N SER A 38 -20.88 28.65 19.72
CA SER A 38 -20.78 29.25 21.04
C SER A 38 -20.88 28.19 22.13
N LYS A 39 -20.00 28.27 23.14
CA LYS A 39 -20.00 27.39 24.33
C LYS A 39 -20.06 25.89 23.98
N TYR A 40 -19.37 25.50 22.92
CA TYR A 40 -19.35 24.11 22.45
C TYR A 40 -18.69 23.17 23.46
N TYR A 41 -17.64 23.66 24.14
CA TYR A 41 -16.94 22.89 25.16
C TYR A 41 -17.58 23.08 26.56
N ALA A 42 -17.38 22.11 27.44
CA ALA A 42 -18.01 22.07 28.77
C ALA A 42 -17.59 23.24 29.70
N ASP A 43 -16.45 23.86 29.44
CA ASP A 43 -15.97 25.07 30.12
C ASP A 43 -16.57 26.36 29.56
N GLY A 44 -17.44 26.26 28.56
CA GLY A 44 -18.04 27.38 27.86
C GLY A 44 -17.14 28.00 26.79
N GLU A 45 -16.01 27.37 26.45
CA GLU A 45 -15.21 27.83 25.32
C GLU A 45 -15.93 27.56 23.99
N ASP A 46 -15.81 28.53 23.08
CA ASP A 46 -16.31 28.43 21.72
C ASP A 46 -15.44 27.48 20.88
N ALA A 47 -16.02 26.94 19.81
CA ALA A 47 -15.33 26.08 18.85
C ALA A 47 -15.46 26.59 17.42
N PHE A 48 -14.39 26.46 16.64
CA PHE A 48 -14.46 26.56 15.18
C PHE A 48 -14.88 25.22 14.59
N CYS A 49 -16.01 25.20 13.88
CA CYS A 49 -16.42 24.09 13.03
C CYS A 49 -15.72 24.23 11.68
N MET A 50 -14.78 23.34 11.41
CA MET A 50 -13.96 23.34 10.21
C MET A 50 -14.35 22.20 9.28
N ARG A 51 -14.22 22.40 7.97
CA ARG A 51 -14.58 21.43 6.95
C ARG A 51 -13.55 21.37 5.82
N LEU A 52 -13.27 20.15 5.36
CA LEU A 52 -12.47 19.87 4.18
C LEU A 52 -13.31 19.08 3.17
N ASP A 53 -13.38 19.58 1.93
CA ASP A 53 -14.04 18.87 0.83
C ASP A 53 -13.09 17.81 0.25
N LEU A 54 -13.59 16.59 0.08
CA LEU A 54 -12.82 15.44 -0.38
C LEU A 54 -13.02 15.15 -1.88
N SER A 55 -13.84 15.94 -2.57
CA SER A 55 -14.12 15.81 -4.01
C SER A 55 -12.84 15.69 -4.86
N GLY A 56 -11.84 16.54 -4.59
CA GLY A 56 -10.56 16.50 -5.29
C GLY A 56 -9.75 15.23 -5.05
N ILE A 57 -9.77 14.71 -3.81
CA ILE A 57 -9.09 13.47 -3.44
C ILE A 57 -9.78 12.27 -4.09
N ARG A 58 -11.12 12.27 -4.12
CA ARG A 58 -11.88 11.22 -4.81
C ARG A 58 -11.49 11.13 -6.29
N ALA A 59 -11.44 12.27 -6.97
CA ALA A 59 -11.04 12.32 -8.37
C ALA A 59 -9.59 11.89 -8.62
N GLN A 60 -8.69 12.05 -7.64
CA GLN A 60 -7.32 11.53 -7.72
C GLN A 60 -7.31 10.00 -7.63
N ILE A 61 -7.98 9.44 -6.61
CA ILE A 61 -8.10 7.99 -6.42
C ILE A 61 -8.69 7.32 -7.67
N ASP A 62 -9.79 7.88 -8.21
CA ASP A 62 -10.42 7.33 -9.40
C ASP A 62 -9.48 7.30 -10.63
N ARG A 63 -8.56 8.28 -10.76
CA ARG A 63 -7.55 8.30 -11.83
C ARG A 63 -6.44 7.28 -11.60
N ASP A 64 -5.98 7.16 -10.36
CA ASP A 64 -4.90 6.25 -10.01
C ASP A 64 -5.35 4.78 -10.17
N GLU A 65 -6.60 4.47 -9.81
CA GLU A 65 -7.23 3.17 -10.06
C GLU A 65 -7.29 2.82 -11.56
N GLN A 66 -7.66 3.79 -12.41
CA GLN A 66 -7.70 3.59 -13.87
C GLN A 66 -6.31 3.32 -14.45
N GLN A 67 -5.28 4.02 -13.97
CA GLN A 67 -3.90 3.82 -14.42
C GLN A 67 -3.37 2.44 -14.02
N GLN A 68 -3.68 1.96 -12.81
CA GLN A 68 -3.28 0.64 -12.35
C GLN A 68 -3.94 -0.46 -13.19
N GLN A 69 -5.24 -0.35 -13.47
CA GLN A 69 -5.95 -1.32 -14.31
C GLN A 69 -5.41 -1.38 -15.74
N GLN A 70 -5.03 -0.23 -16.32
CA GLN A 70 -4.41 -0.19 -17.65
C GLN A 70 -3.04 -0.88 -17.65
N GLN A 71 -2.20 -0.63 -16.63
CA GLN A 71 -0.89 -1.27 -16.53
C GLN A 71 -0.98 -2.79 -16.29
N GLU A 72 -2.00 -3.26 -15.55
CA GLU A 72 -2.25 -4.68 -15.36
C GLU A 72 -2.70 -5.35 -16.66
N GLN A 73 -3.60 -4.71 -17.42
CA GLN A 73 -4.05 -5.22 -18.72
C GLN A 73 -2.92 -5.27 -19.77
N GLU A 74 -2.02 -4.28 -19.78
CA GLU A 74 -0.84 -4.29 -20.66
C GLU A 74 0.13 -5.42 -20.29
N LYS A 75 0.37 -5.66 -19.00
CA LYS A 75 1.22 -6.79 -18.54
C LYS A 75 0.61 -8.16 -18.82
N GLU A 76 -0.71 -8.29 -18.72
CA GLU A 76 -1.42 -9.54 -19.05
C GLU A 76 -1.43 -9.80 -20.57
N GLN A 77 -1.43 -8.76 -21.42
CA GLN A 77 -1.31 -8.93 -22.87
C GLN A 77 0.12 -9.28 -23.33
N GLU A 78 1.14 -8.95 -22.54
CA GLU A 78 2.53 -9.36 -22.78
C GLU A 78 2.86 -10.78 -22.29
N GLN A 79 1.98 -11.43 -21.51
CA GLN A 79 2.19 -12.79 -20.98
C GLN A 79 1.19 -13.81 -21.57
N GLU A 80 1.59 -14.38 -22.72
CA GLU A 80 1.32 -15.75 -23.24
C GLU A 80 0.16 -16.01 -24.25
N PRO A 81 0.34 -16.93 -25.26
CA PRO A 81 1.52 -17.77 -25.53
C PRO A 81 2.11 -17.67 -26.95
N GLY A 82 3.43 -17.73 -27.04
CA GLY A 82 4.15 -17.76 -28.31
C GLY A 82 5.60 -18.22 -28.21
N GLU A 83 6.01 -18.88 -27.12
CA GLU A 83 7.24 -19.66 -27.15
C GLU A 83 6.96 -20.99 -27.85
N ALA A 84 7.42 -21.07 -29.10
CA ALA A 84 7.59 -22.33 -29.79
C ALA A 84 8.41 -23.27 -28.89
N ALA A 85 7.77 -24.30 -28.35
CA ALA A 85 8.45 -25.50 -27.90
C ALA A 85 9.10 -26.17 -29.12
N VAL A 86 10.24 -25.63 -29.56
CA VAL A 86 11.23 -26.40 -30.32
C VAL A 86 11.95 -27.27 -29.30
N ASP A 87 11.42 -28.47 -29.17
CA ASP A 87 12.10 -29.63 -28.58
C ASP A 87 13.36 -29.94 -29.41
N GLU A 88 14.44 -29.20 -29.18
CA GLU A 88 15.80 -29.48 -29.66
C GLU A 88 16.57 -30.38 -28.67
N GLY A 89 15.90 -31.40 -28.13
CA GLY A 89 16.52 -32.45 -27.33
C GLY A 89 16.49 -33.78 -28.07
N ASP A 90 17.38 -33.98 -29.05
CA ASP A 90 17.53 -35.29 -29.69
C ASP A 90 17.82 -36.36 -28.61
N ALA A 91 17.10 -37.48 -28.67
CA ALA A 91 17.11 -38.50 -27.63
C ALA A 91 18.44 -39.26 -27.60
N VAL A 92 19.41 -38.74 -26.85
CA VAL A 92 20.69 -39.41 -26.62
C VAL A 92 20.59 -40.38 -25.44
N GLY A 93 20.39 -41.67 -25.71
CA GLY A 93 20.65 -42.69 -24.69
C GLY A 93 19.89 -44.01 -24.82
N ASP A 94 20.18 -44.78 -25.87
CA ASP A 94 19.81 -46.20 -25.94
C ASP A 94 20.80 -47.03 -25.12
N VAL A 95 20.64 -47.12 -23.80
CA VAL A 95 21.28 -48.18 -23.00
C VAL A 95 20.43 -48.50 -21.75
N GLY A 96 19.63 -49.55 -21.86
CA GLY A 96 19.22 -50.27 -20.66
C GLY A 96 20.44 -50.88 -19.96
N ARG A 97 20.65 -50.52 -18.68
CA ARG A 97 21.27 -51.39 -17.67
C ARG A 97 21.02 -50.83 -16.25
N ASP A 98 20.14 -51.48 -15.51
CA ASP A 98 20.15 -51.44 -14.04
C ASP A 98 21.46 -52.10 -13.58
N PRO A 99 22.30 -51.46 -12.73
CA PRO A 99 22.26 -51.82 -11.30
C PRO A 99 22.75 -50.72 -10.33
N GLY A 100 22.12 -50.62 -9.16
CA GLY A 100 22.87 -50.38 -7.91
C GLY A 100 22.61 -49.08 -7.15
N GLU A 101 22.26 -49.27 -5.87
CA GLU A 101 22.34 -48.34 -4.72
C GLU A 101 23.07 -47.00 -4.93
N GLY A 102 22.39 -45.88 -4.62
CA GLY A 102 23.09 -44.58 -4.59
C GLY A 102 22.29 -43.36 -4.15
N LYS A 103 21.90 -43.32 -2.86
CA LYS A 103 21.62 -42.11 -2.04
C LYS A 103 20.46 -41.18 -2.48
N LYS A 104 19.30 -41.36 -1.83
CA LYS A 104 18.22 -40.36 -1.77
C LYS A 104 18.72 -39.11 -1.04
N ILE A 105 18.71 -37.95 -1.72
CA ILE A 105 18.98 -36.65 -1.11
C ILE A 105 17.76 -36.28 -0.25
N LYS A 106 17.91 -36.24 1.08
CA LYS A 106 16.88 -35.72 1.98
C LYS A 106 16.98 -34.20 2.01
N VAL A 107 16.02 -33.53 1.38
CA VAL A 107 15.87 -32.08 1.51
C VAL A 107 15.03 -31.80 2.76
N ALA A 108 15.62 -31.17 3.77
CA ALA A 108 14.91 -30.77 4.98
C ALA A 108 14.10 -29.50 4.69
N VAL A 109 12.82 -29.66 4.38
CA VAL A 109 11.86 -28.54 4.32
C VAL A 109 11.46 -28.22 5.76
N GLY A 110 11.91 -27.07 6.27
CA GLY A 110 11.44 -26.57 7.58
C GLY A 110 12.53 -25.96 8.46
N ARG A 111 13.00 -24.76 8.10
CA ARG A 111 13.35 -23.72 9.07
C ARG A 111 12.84 -22.40 8.52
N ASN A 112 11.68 -22.01 9.01
CA ASN A 112 11.22 -20.63 9.00
C ASN A 112 12.32 -19.76 9.65
N LEU A 113 13.10 -19.04 8.83
CA LEU A 113 14.01 -18.01 9.28
C LEU A 113 13.16 -16.91 9.92
N GLY A 114 12.98 -17.01 11.24
CA GLY A 114 12.27 -16.01 12.03
C GLY A 114 13.03 -14.69 12.07
N VAL A 115 12.30 -13.64 12.42
CA VAL A 115 12.74 -12.23 12.49
C VAL A 115 13.99 -12.02 13.37
N GLY A 116 14.35 -12.98 14.23
CA GLY A 116 15.57 -12.95 15.05
C GLY A 116 16.89 -13.15 14.29
N ALA A 117 16.88 -13.47 12.99
CA ALA A 117 18.10 -13.59 12.16
C ALA A 117 18.47 -12.28 11.42
N LEU A 118 17.66 -11.22 11.57
CA LEU A 118 17.94 -9.90 11.01
C LEU A 118 18.93 -9.16 11.91
N VAL A 119 20.17 -9.01 11.44
CA VAL A 119 21.19 -8.15 12.05
C VAL A 119 21.17 -6.79 11.37
N GLU A 120 20.94 -5.73 12.15
CA GLU A 120 20.96 -4.34 11.72
C GLU A 120 22.39 -3.93 11.35
N LYS A 121 22.62 -3.61 10.07
CA LYS A 121 23.88 -3.00 9.61
C LYS A 121 23.72 -1.48 9.61
N ASP A 122 24.26 -0.83 10.64
CA ASP A 122 24.36 0.62 10.72
C ASP A 122 25.35 1.15 9.66
N ALA A 123 24.83 1.76 8.59
CA ALA A 123 25.63 2.35 7.51
C ALA A 123 26.01 3.82 7.80
N ARG A 124 26.49 4.12 9.01
CA ARG A 124 27.02 5.45 9.37
C ARG A 124 28.33 5.32 10.16
N LYS A 125 29.37 4.86 9.47
CA LYS A 125 30.75 5.16 9.85
C LYS A 125 31.63 5.07 8.61
N HIS A 126 31.82 6.22 7.97
CA HIS A 126 33.02 6.53 7.22
C HIS A 126 33.50 7.91 7.66
#